data_AF-A0A433UTN6-F1
#
_entry.id   AF-A0A433UTN6-F1
#
_cell.length_a   1.000
_cell.length_b   1.000
_cell.length_c   1.000
_cell.angle_alpha   90.00
_cell.angle_beta   90.00
_cell.angle_gamma   90.00
#
_symmetry.space_group_name_H-M   'P 1'
#
loop_
_entity.id
_entity.type
_entity.pdbx_description
1 polymer ?
#
loop_
_entity_poly.entity_id
_entity_poly.type
_entity_poly.pdbx_seq_one_letter_code
_entity_poly.pdbx_strand_id
1 'polypeptide(L)' 'MNHQTTFKEIASQVQLFQSIEQKETFIFVLGALTSRLISLHKAAEIMEMDTEIFLKVLELMGIDFSYLTVEDIAIEKTW' A
#
# COMPACT_ATOMS: atom_id res chain seq x y z
N MET A 1 -0.50 -28.14 -10.73
CA MET A 1 -0.57 -26.72 -11.13
C MET A 1 -0.25 -25.87 -9.91
N ASN A 2 0.67 -24.90 -10.05
CA ASN A 2 1.21 -24.12 -8.95
C ASN A 2 0.20 -23.03 -8.55
N HIS A 3 -0.36 -23.07 -7.33
CA HIS A 3 -1.46 -22.19 -6.90
C HIS A 3 -1.14 -20.68 -6.97
N GLN A 4 0.14 -20.31 -6.96
CA GLN A 4 0.58 -18.90 -7.02
C GLN A 4 0.30 -18.22 -8.37
N THR A 5 0.31 -18.97 -9.47
CA THR A 5 0.10 -18.40 -10.82
C THR A 5 -1.37 -18.02 -11.01
N THR A 6 -2.28 -18.84 -10.50
CA THR A 6 -3.74 -18.63 -10.58
C THR A 6 -4.17 -17.40 -9.79
N PHE A 7 -3.54 -17.13 -8.64
CA PHE A 7 -3.91 -15.98 -7.82
C PHE A 7 -3.53 -14.64 -8.48
N LYS A 8 -2.35 -14.56 -9.11
CA LYS A 8 -1.91 -13.36 -9.84
C LYS A 8 -2.80 -13.07 -11.05
N GLU A 9 -3.23 -14.10 -11.78
CA GLU A 9 -4.16 -13.95 -12.91
C GLU A 9 -5.54 -13.47 -12.44
N ILE A 10 -6.07 -14.02 -11.34
CA ILE A 10 -7.32 -13.55 -10.74
C ILE A 10 -7.18 -12.10 -10.26
N ALA A 11 -6.11 -11.77 -9.53
CA ALA A 11 -5.85 -10.40 -9.07
C ALA A 11 -5.77 -9.38 -10.23
N SER A 12 -5.24 -9.78 -11.40
CA SER A 12 -5.19 -8.91 -12.58
C SER A 12 -6.57 -8.60 -13.18
N GLN A 13 -7.58 -9.41 -12.87
CA GLN A 13 -8.98 -9.19 -13.26
C GLN A 13 -9.81 -8.53 -12.16
N VAL A 14 -9.29 -8.45 -10.93
CA VAL A 14 -9.93 -7.75 -9.82
C VAL A 14 -9.69 -6.26 -10.02
N GLN A 15 -10.74 -5.55 -10.42
CA GLN A 15 -10.79 -4.09 -10.28
C GLN A 15 -10.77 -3.75 -8.78
N LEU A 16 -9.57 -3.51 -8.22
CA LEU A 16 -9.37 -3.12 -6.82
C LEU A 16 -10.25 -1.93 -6.41
N PHE A 17 -10.58 -1.06 -7.37
CA PHE A 17 -11.45 0.10 -7.19
C PHE A 17 -12.58 0.08 -8.21
N GLN A 18 -13.81 0.30 -7.72
CA GLN A 18 -15.04 0.16 -8.48
C GLN A 18 -15.41 1.44 -9.25
N SER A 19 -14.92 2.61 -8.80
CA SER A 19 -15.21 3.91 -9.41
C SER A 19 -13.95 4.67 -9.82
N ILE A 20 -14.13 5.69 -10.67
CA ILE A 20 -13.05 6.62 -11.04
C ILE A 20 -12.65 7.46 -9.81
N GLU A 21 -13.60 7.91 -9.00
CA GLU A 21 -13.29 8.71 -7.80
C GLU A 21 -12.43 7.93 -6.81
N GLN A 22 -12.69 6.62 -6.63
CA GLN A 22 -11.86 5.76 -5.78
C GLN A 22 -10.42 5.65 -6.31
N LYS A 23 -10.24 5.58 -7.63
CA LYS A 23 -8.90 5.54 -8.26
C LYS A 23 -8.16 6.85 -8.08
N GLU A 24 -8.84 7.99 -8.26
CA GLU A 24 -8.26 9.32 -8.04
C GLU A 24 -7.87 9.53 -6.59
N THR A 25 -8.77 9.13 -5.66
CA THR A 25 -8.50 9.16 -4.22
C THR A 25 -7.28 8.31 -3.87
N PHE A 26 -7.17 7.10 -4.43
CA PHE A 26 -6.02 6.24 -4.19
C PHE A 26 -4.70 6.88 -4.67
N ILE A 27 -4.68 7.50 -5.86
CA ILE A 27 -3.49 8.20 -6.36
C ILE A 27 -3.10 9.36 -5.44
N PHE A 28 -4.08 10.14 -4.97
CA PHE A 28 -3.84 11.23 -4.02
C PHE A 28 -3.25 10.71 -2.70
N VAL A 29 -3.85 9.65 -2.15
CA VAL A 29 -3.39 9.00 -0.91
C VAL A 29 -1.97 8.47 -1.06
N LEU A 30 -1.63 7.82 -2.18
CA LEU A 30 -0.27 7.38 -2.46
C LEU A 30 0.73 8.54 -2.51
N GLY A 31 0.37 9.64 -3.18
CA GLY A 31 1.22 10.83 -3.24
C GLY A 31 1.48 11.42 -1.86
N ALA A 32 0.43 11.55 -1.04
CA ALA A 32 0.55 12.06 0.32
C ALA A 32 1.36 11.11 1.23
N LEU A 33 1.16 9.79 1.10
CA LEU A 33 1.84 8.77 1.89
C LEU A 33 3.34 8.71 1.55
N THR A 34 3.69 8.67 0.27
CA THR A 34 5.09 8.63 -0.19
C THR A 34 5.84 9.93 0.11
N SER A 35 5.13 11.06 0.14
CA SER A 35 5.65 12.35 0.61
C SER A 35 5.73 12.46 2.14
N ARG A 36 5.36 11.39 2.87
CA ARG A 36 5.32 11.32 4.34
C ARG A 36 4.43 12.39 5.00
N LEU A 37 3.45 12.93 4.25
CA LEU A 37 2.48 13.91 4.77
C LEU A 37 1.40 13.26 5.62
N ILE A 38 1.14 11.98 5.39
CA ILE A 38 0.20 11.16 6.16
C ILE A 38 0.85 9.83 6.54
N SER A 39 0.38 9.24 7.64
CA SER A 39 0.77 7.89 8.04
C SER A 39 0.01 6.83 7.23
N LEU A 40 0.52 5.59 7.23
CA LEU A 40 -0.17 4.45 6.64
C LEU A 40 -1.58 4.25 7.24
N HIS A 41 -1.72 4.45 8.55
CA HIS A 41 -3.02 4.35 9.22
C HIS A 41 -4.02 5.37 8.68
N LYS A 42 -3.59 6.64 8.54
CA LYS A 42 -4.44 7.70 7.97
C LYS A 42 -4.76 7.44 6.49
N ALA A 43 -3.81 6.91 5.72
CA ALA A 43 -4.04 6.51 4.34
C ALA A 43 -5.12 5.42 4.23
N ALA A 44 -5.05 4.40 5.09
CA ALA A 44 -6.05 3.33 5.15
C ALA A 44 -7.43 3.84 5.59
N GLU A 45 -7.48 4.76 6.57
CA GLU A 45 -8.70 5.43 7.01
C GLU A 45 -9.39 6.21 5.88
N ILE A 46 -8.64 6.98 5.08
CA ILE A 46 -9.18 7.72 3.92
C ILE A 46 -9.72 6.75 2.86
N MET A 47 -9.07 5.60 2.70
CA MET A 47 -9.50 4.55 1.78
C MET A 47 -10.59 3.63 2.36
N GLU A 48 -11.11 3.95 3.55
CA GLU A 48 -12.15 3.19 4.26
C GLU A 48 -11.83 1.70 4.40
N MET A 49 -10.58 1.39 4.73
CA MET A 49 -10.10 0.02 4.89
C MET A 49 -9.20 -0.17 6.10
N ASP A 50 -9.08 -1.41 6.55
CA ASP A 50 -8.14 -1.76 7.61
C ASP A 50 -6.70 -1.48 7.18
N THR A 51 -5.88 -1.00 8.12
CA THR A 51 -4.48 -0.65 7.84
C THR A 51 -3.67 -1.84 7.31
N GLU A 52 -3.90 -3.04 7.85
CA GLU A 52 -3.23 -4.26 7.35
C GLU A 52 -3.67 -4.63 5.92
N ILE A 53 -4.94 -4.39 5.58
CA ILE A 53 -5.46 -4.65 4.23
C ILE A 53 -4.83 -3.66 3.26
N PHE A 54 -4.77 -2.37 3.62
CA PHE A 54 -4.12 -1.35 2.80
C PHE A 54 -2.64 -1.66 2.56
N LEU A 55 -1.92 -2.10 3.60
CA LEU A 55 -0.52 -2.51 3.46
C LEU A 55 -0.37 -3.66 2.45
N LYS A 56 -1.21 -4.69 2.54
CA LYS A 56 -1.21 -5.81 1.58
C LYS A 56 -1.53 -5.35 0.16
N VAL A 57 -2.42 -4.37 -0.01
CA VAL A 57 -2.70 -3.78 -1.34
C VAL A 57 -1.45 -3.10 -1.90
N LEU A 58 -0.74 -2.32 -1.09
CA LEU A 58 0.53 -1.70 -1.50
C LEU A 58 1.56 -2.77 -1.91
N GLU A 59 1.73 -3.83 -1.11
CA GLU A 59 2.63 -4.95 -1.41
C GLU A 59 2.26 -5.66 -2.74
N LEU A 60 0.97 -5.94 -2.96
CA LEU A 60 0.48 -6.54 -4.20
C LEU A 60 0.72 -5.64 -5.43
N MET A 61 0.76 -4.33 -5.23
CA MET A 61 1.10 -3.34 -6.24
C MET A 61 2.61 -3.12 -6.40
N GLY A 62 3.44 -3.80 -5.61
CA GLY A 62 4.91 -3.63 -5.62
C GLY A 62 5.38 -2.30 -5.04
N ILE A 63 4.57 -1.69 -4.16
CA ILE A 63 4.91 -0.47 -3.44
C ILE A 63 5.42 -0.86 -2.06
N ASP A 64 6.75 -0.82 -1.90
CA ASP A 64 7.39 -1.10 -0.61
C ASP A 64 7.19 0.10 0.33
N PHE A 65 6.31 -0.04 1.32
CA PHE A 65 6.16 0.93 2.39
C PHE A 65 7.05 0.56 3.58
N SER A 66 8.04 1.40 3.87
CA SER A 66 8.87 1.26 5.08
C SER A 66 8.37 2.21 6.17
N TYR A 67 8.06 1.65 7.34
CA TYR A 67 7.80 2.43 8.56
C TYR A 67 9.04 3.16 9.07
N LEU A 68 10.22 2.65 8.74
CA LEU A 68 11.51 3.20 9.15
C LEU A 68 12.07 4.10 8.04
N THR A 69 12.57 5.27 8.43
CA THR A 69 13.44 6.08 7.58
C THR A 69 14.82 5.42 7.45
N VAL A 70 15.63 5.89 6.49
CA VAL A 70 17.02 5.46 6.37
C VAL A 70 17.81 5.82 7.64
N GLU A 71 17.47 6.96 8.24
CA GLU A 71 18.01 7.41 9.51
C GLU A 71 17.62 6.47 10.66
N ASP A 72 16.37 6.02 10.74
CA ASP A 72 15.91 5.06 11.77
C ASP A 72 16.65 3.71 11.63
N ILE A 73 16.87 3.26 10.39
CA ILE A 73 17.61 2.02 10.09
C ILE A 73 19.08 2.15 10.53
N ALA A 74 19.69 3.33 10.35
CA ALA A 74 21.07 3.56 10.77
C ALA A 74 21.21 3.53 12.30
N ILE A 75 20.22 4.04 13.03
CA ILE A 75 20.18 4.00 14.50
C ILE A 75 20.09 2.53 14.98
N GLU A 76 19.17 1.74 14.43
CA GLU A 76 18.99 0.32 14.78
C GLU A 76 20.26 -0.53 14.54
N LYS A 77 21.00 -0.27 13.46
CA LYS A 77 22.25 -1.03 13.14
C LYS A 77 23.42 -0.75 14.07
N THR A 78 23.32 0.27 14.92
CA THR A 78 24.40 0.71 15.81
C THR A 78 24.19 0.22 17.26
N TRP A 79 23.06 -0.41 17.56
CA TRP A 79 22.81 -1.14 18.81
C TRP A 79 23.38 -2.56 18.74
#